data_AF-A0A963HZN8-F1
#
_entry.id   AF-A0A963HZN8-F1
#
_cell.length_a   1.000
_cell.length_b   1.000
_cell.length_c   1.000
_cell.angle_alpha   90.00
_cell.angle_beta   90.00
_cell.angle_gamma   90.00
#
_symmetry.space_group_name_H-M   'P 1'
#
loop_
_entity.id
_entity.type
_entity.pdbx_description
1 polymer ?
#
loop_
_entity_poly.entity_id
_entity_poly.type
_entity_poly.pdbx_seq_one_letter_code
_entity_poly.pdbx_strand_id
1 'polypeptide(L)'
;MSLVARLAVSVPALLASVLARAGEVNLQPPATTIAEQIYDMHTLMLLICLVIFLAVFGVMFWSVYAHRKSRGAVAAHFHENTTVEIAWTIVPVLILLGMAYPATRTVIAMKDTSDPDITIKATGYQWKWGYDYLKGEGEGIRFVSALSTP
;
A
#
# COMPACT_ATOMS: atom_id res chain seq x y z
N MET A 1 38.25 0.62 14.58
CA MET A 1 37.18 1.14 13.69
C MET A 1 36.17 1.87 14.55
N SER A 2 35.94 3.17 14.32
CA SER A 2 35.02 3.98 15.12
C SER A 2 33.58 3.49 14.97
N LEU A 3 32.75 3.71 15.99
CA LEU A 3 31.32 3.39 15.99
C LEU A 3 30.60 3.94 14.74
N VAL A 4 31.04 5.10 14.27
CA VAL A 4 30.58 5.78 13.05
C VAL A 4 30.82 4.94 11.80
N ALA A 5 32.00 4.30 11.68
CA ALA A 5 32.31 3.44 10.54
C ALA A 5 31.49 2.13 10.53
N ARG A 6 31.08 1.63 11.70
CA ARG A 6 30.20 0.45 11.81
C ARG A 6 28.76 0.80 11.42
N LEU A 7 28.24 1.93 11.90
CA LEU A 7 26.91 2.45 11.56
C LEU A 7 26.79 2.79 10.07
N ALA A 8 27.84 3.35 9.46
CA ALA A 8 27.86 3.73 8.05
C ALA A 8 27.76 2.53 7.08
N VAL A 9 28.21 1.34 7.48
CA VAL A 9 28.15 0.12 6.65
C VAL A 9 26.90 -0.72 6.98
N SER A 10 26.45 -0.71 8.23
CA SER A 10 25.31 -1.52 8.65
C SER A 10 23.96 -1.01 8.13
N VAL A 11 23.77 0.31 8.05
CA VAL A 11 22.49 0.89 7.57
C VAL A 11 22.24 0.60 6.07
N PRO A 12 23.21 0.79 5.16
CA PRO A 12 23.04 0.42 3.75
C PRO A 12 22.86 -1.08 3.53
N ALA A 13 23.58 -1.91 4.30
CA ALA A 13 23.47 -3.37 4.20
C ALA A 13 22.08 -3.87 4.63
N LEU A 14 21.50 -3.27 5.68
CA LEU A 14 20.13 -3.57 6.10
C LEU A 14 19.13 -3.15 5.02
N LEU A 15 19.29 -1.94 4.47
CA LEU A 15 18.41 -1.43 3.41
C LEU A 15 18.47 -2.29 2.14
N ALA A 16 19.67 -2.73 1.74
CA ALA A 16 19.87 -3.61 0.59
C ALA A 16 19.24 -4.99 0.79
N SER A 17 19.31 -5.54 2.02
CA SER A 17 18.68 -6.84 2.33
C SER A 17 17.14 -6.77 2.32
N VAL A 18 16.56 -5.64 2.75
CA VAL A 18 15.11 -5.38 2.68
C VAL A 18 14.67 -5.23 1.21
N LEU A 19 15.43 -4.52 0.39
CA LEU A 19 15.14 -4.37 -1.04
C LEU A 19 15.26 -5.70 -1.80
N ALA A 20 16.26 -6.52 -1.48
CA ALA A 20 16.46 -7.82 -2.11
C ALA A 20 15.33 -8.84 -1.82
N ARG A 21 14.64 -8.70 -0.69
CA ARG A 21 13.52 -9.57 -0.27
C ARG A 21 12.16 -8.92 -0.47
N ALA A 22 12.10 -7.74 -1.08
CA ALA A 22 10.85 -7.01 -1.25
C ALA A 22 9.79 -7.86 -1.97
N GLY A 23 10.17 -8.68 -2.95
CA GLY A 23 9.23 -9.58 -3.64
C GLY A 23 8.62 -10.70 -2.78
N GLU A 24 9.23 -11.07 -1.64
CA GLU A 24 8.67 -12.08 -0.71
C GLU A 24 7.60 -11.50 0.21
N VAL A 25 7.68 -10.19 0.51
CA VAL A 25 6.84 -9.50 1.50
C VAL A 25 5.91 -8.45 0.90
N ASN A 26 6.01 -8.21 -0.41
CA ASN A 26 5.19 -7.28 -1.17
C ASN A 26 4.18 -8.05 -2.03
N LEU A 27 3.34 -7.33 -2.77
CA LEU A 27 2.43 -7.89 -3.75
C LEU A 27 3.20 -8.67 -4.83
N GLN A 28 2.53 -9.70 -5.38
CA GLN A 28 3.04 -10.45 -6.52
C GLN A 28 3.29 -9.49 -7.70
N PRO A 29 4.29 -9.78 -8.56
CA PRO A 29 4.53 -8.98 -9.76
C PRO A 29 3.26 -8.85 -10.61
N PRO A 30 2.91 -7.63 -11.07
CA PRO A 30 1.70 -7.42 -11.83
C PRO A 30 1.79 -8.12 -13.19
N ALA A 31 0.71 -8.81 -13.58
CA ALA A 31 0.58 -9.49 -14.87
C ALA A 31 -0.44 -8.80 -15.81
N THR A 32 -1.07 -7.71 -15.36
CA THR A 32 -2.04 -6.92 -16.13
C THR A 32 -1.83 -5.43 -15.87
N THR A 33 -2.27 -4.58 -16.79
CA THR A 33 -2.21 -3.12 -16.64
C THR A 33 -2.96 -2.63 -15.40
N ILE A 34 -4.07 -3.28 -15.05
CA ILE A 34 -4.83 -3.00 -13.83
C ILE A 34 -4.01 -3.39 -12.59
N ALA A 35 -3.35 -4.55 -12.60
CA ALA A 35 -2.50 -4.96 -11.48
C ALA A 35 -1.33 -4.00 -11.27
N GLU A 36 -0.74 -3.45 -12.34
CA GLU A 36 0.31 -2.43 -12.27
C GLU A 36 -0.20 -1.15 -11.60
N GLN A 37 -1.38 -0.65 -12.01
CA GLN A 37 -2.01 0.51 -11.36
C GLN A 37 -2.28 0.27 -9.87
N ILE A 38 -2.75 -0.92 -9.50
CA ILE A 38 -2.98 -1.30 -8.09
C ILE A 38 -1.65 -1.36 -7.34
N TYR A 39 -0.60 -1.90 -7.93
CA TYR A 39 0.73 -1.99 -7.33
C TYR A 39 1.33 -0.61 -7.04
N ASP A 40 1.23 0.31 -8.00
CA ASP A 40 1.68 1.69 -7.85
C ASP A 40 0.89 2.43 -6.77
N MET A 41 -0.43 2.25 -6.74
CA MET A 41 -1.28 2.80 -5.68
C MET A 41 -0.92 2.24 -4.31
N HIS A 42 -0.72 0.93 -4.20
CA HIS A 42 -0.27 0.31 -2.97
C HIS A 42 1.05 0.91 -2.47
N THR A 43 2.02 1.05 -3.37
CA THR A 43 3.34 1.62 -3.06
C THR A 43 3.23 3.08 -2.63
N LEU A 44 2.43 3.89 -3.33
CA LEU A 44 2.17 5.28 -2.96
C LEU A 44 1.53 5.39 -1.57
N MET A 45 0.52 4.56 -1.27
CA MET A 45 -0.13 4.57 0.04
C MET A 45 0.84 4.20 1.16
N LEU A 46 1.67 3.17 0.95
CA LEU A 46 2.69 2.79 1.94
C LEU A 46 3.70 3.91 2.19
N LEU A 47 4.13 4.63 1.14
CA LEU A 47 5.03 5.78 1.29
C LEU A 47 4.37 6.92 2.08
N ILE A 48 3.11 7.25 1.79
CA ILE A 48 2.38 8.29 2.54
C ILE A 48 2.24 7.88 4.02
N CYS A 49 1.84 6.64 4.29
CA CYS A 49 1.76 6.10 5.64
C CYS A 49 3.11 6.18 6.37
N LEU A 50 4.22 5.83 5.70
CA LEU A 50 5.56 5.91 6.27
C LEU A 50 5.96 7.34 6.62
N VAL A 51 5.69 8.31 5.74
CA VAL A 51 6.00 9.73 6.00
C VAL A 51 5.21 10.25 7.20
N ILE A 52 3.91 9.97 7.27
CA ILE A 52 3.06 10.37 8.41
C ILE A 52 3.54 9.68 9.69
N PHE A 53 3.87 8.40 9.62
CA PHE A 53 4.41 7.64 10.74
C PHE A 53 5.69 8.31 11.29
N LEU A 54 6.66 8.61 10.43
CA LEU A 54 7.90 9.27 10.85
C LEU A 54 7.65 10.68 11.42
N ALA A 55 6.70 11.44 10.85
CA ALA A 55 6.34 12.75 11.37
C ALA A 55 5.73 12.67 12.78
N VAL A 56 4.76 11.78 12.99
CA VAL A 56 4.10 11.58 14.29
C VAL A 56 5.08 11.07 15.34
N PHE A 57 5.84 10.01 15.01
CA PHE A 57 6.84 9.47 15.93
C PHE A 57 7.97 10.47 16.20
N GLY A 58 8.38 11.26 15.20
CA GLY A 58 9.36 12.32 15.36
C GLY A 58 8.90 13.38 16.35
N VAL A 59 7.69 13.93 16.19
CA VAL A 59 7.12 14.92 17.12
C VAL A 59 6.93 14.31 18.52
N MET A 60 6.49 13.05 18.61
CA MET A 60 6.33 12.36 19.89
C MET A 60 7.67 12.18 20.61
N PHE A 61 8.69 11.63 19.95
CA PHE A 61 10.02 11.43 20.54
C PHE A 61 10.65 12.76 20.94
N TRP A 62 10.51 13.79 20.09
CA TRP A 62 10.95 15.14 20.42
C TRP A 62 10.25 15.66 21.67
N SER A 63 8.91 15.53 21.75
CA SER A 63 8.13 16.00 22.88
C SER A 63 8.53 15.31 24.19
N VAL A 64 8.70 13.98 24.17
CA VAL A 64 9.16 13.19 25.32
C VAL A 64 10.57 13.62 25.76
N TYR A 65 11.47 13.85 24.81
CA TYR A 65 12.85 14.25 25.14
C TYR A 65 12.95 15.69 25.66
N ALA A 66 12.22 16.64 25.04
CA ALA A 66 12.27 18.05 25.34
C ALA A 66 11.51 18.41 26.63
N HIS A 67 10.33 17.83 26.86
CA HIS A 67 9.43 18.15 27.99
C HIS A 67 9.57 17.19 29.18
N ARG A 68 10.67 16.44 29.26
CA ARG A 68 10.97 15.54 30.37
C ARG A 68 11.25 16.31 31.67
N LYS A 69 10.65 15.86 32.78
CA LYS A 69 10.84 16.43 34.14
C LYS A 69 12.31 16.58 34.56
N SER A 70 13.17 15.62 34.20
CA SER A 70 14.61 15.68 34.52
C SER A 70 15.37 16.82 33.85
N ARG A 71 14.79 17.49 32.84
CA ARG A 71 15.35 18.69 32.21
C ARG A 71 14.81 20.00 32.82
N GLY A 72 14.03 19.92 33.89
CA GLY A 72 13.40 21.09 34.51
C GLY A 72 12.19 21.61 33.74
N ALA A 73 11.60 20.81 32.84
CA ALA A 73 10.37 21.20 32.14
C ALA A 73 9.22 21.34 33.14
N VAL A 74 8.55 22.49 33.13
CA VAL A 74 7.35 22.79 33.92
C VAL A 74 6.13 22.64 33.02
N ALA A 75 5.08 21.99 33.51
CA ALA A 75 3.85 21.80 32.75
C ALA A 75 3.19 23.16 32.45
N ALA A 76 2.87 23.39 31.17
CA ALA A 76 2.12 24.56 30.76
C ALA A 76 0.60 24.33 30.96
N HIS A 77 -0.14 25.39 31.24
CA HIS A 77 -1.61 25.36 31.46
C HIS A 77 -2.37 25.94 30.27
N PHE A 78 -2.21 25.36 29.08
CA PHE A 78 -3.05 25.66 27.91
C PHE A 78 -3.95 24.45 27.61
N HIS A 79 -5.18 24.71 27.16
CA HIS A 79 -6.18 23.66 26.92
C HIS A 79 -6.66 23.59 25.47
N GLU A 80 -6.44 24.65 24.69
CA GLU A 80 -6.89 24.74 23.30
C GLU A 80 -5.90 25.56 22.48
N ASN A 81 -5.82 25.23 21.20
CA ASN A 81 -5.14 26.05 20.21
C ASN A 81 -5.86 25.90 18.88
N THR A 82 -6.82 26.80 18.64
CA THR A 82 -7.67 26.78 17.45
C THR A 82 -6.87 26.76 16.15
N THR A 83 -5.70 27.43 16.11
CA THR A 83 -4.84 27.42 14.91
C THR A 83 -4.28 26.03 14.63
N VAL A 84 -3.81 25.32 15.66
CA VAL A 84 -3.26 23.98 15.53
C VAL A 84 -4.37 22.97 15.23
N GLU A 85 -5.55 23.15 15.84
CA GLU A 85 -6.75 22.36 15.57
C GLU A 85 -7.21 22.42 14.12
N ILE A 86 -7.24 23.63 13.55
CA ILE A 86 -7.57 23.84 12.15
C ILE A 86 -6.50 23.19 11.25
N ALA A 87 -5.22 23.39 11.57
CA ALA A 87 -4.12 22.85 10.77
C ALA A 87 -4.15 21.32 10.69
N TRP A 88 -4.30 20.62 11.82
CA TRP A 88 -4.35 19.15 11.81
C TRP A 88 -5.64 18.58 11.23
N THR A 89 -6.68 19.39 11.04
CA THR A 89 -7.94 18.94 10.43
C THR A 89 -7.88 19.10 8.91
N ILE A 90 -7.37 20.23 8.43
CA ILE A 90 -7.27 20.53 7.00
C ILE A 90 -6.22 19.63 6.33
N VAL A 91 -5.05 19.44 6.95
CA VAL A 91 -3.95 18.69 6.33
C VAL A 91 -4.35 17.24 5.98
N PRO A 92 -4.94 16.42 6.88
CA PRO A 92 -5.41 15.08 6.54
C PRO A 92 -6.50 15.08 5.47
N VAL A 93 -7.41 16.05 5.47
CA VAL A 93 -8.47 16.16 4.44
C VAL A 93 -7.84 16.39 3.06
N LEU A 94 -6.87 17.28 2.94
CA LEU A 94 -6.18 17.53 1.67
C LEU A 94 -5.41 16.29 1.18
N ILE A 95 -4.79 15.55 2.08
CA ILE A 95 -4.11 14.28 1.74
C ILE A 95 -5.11 13.28 1.16
N LEU A 96 -6.27 13.10 1.81
CA LEU A 96 -7.33 12.20 1.32
C LEU A 96 -7.87 12.61 -0.06
N LEU A 97 -8.09 13.91 -0.28
CA LEU A 97 -8.55 14.42 -1.58
C LEU A 97 -7.52 14.16 -2.69
N GLY A 98 -6.23 14.35 -2.41
CA GLY A 98 -5.16 14.03 -3.37
C GLY A 98 -5.13 12.54 -3.75
N MET A 99 -5.38 11.66 -2.78
CA MET A 99 -5.41 10.21 -2.99
C MET A 99 -6.68 9.71 -3.70
N ALA A 100 -7.80 10.43 -3.57
CA ALA A 100 -9.07 10.02 -4.17
C ALA A 100 -9.04 10.01 -5.71
N TYR A 101 -8.30 10.93 -6.32
CA TYR A 101 -8.22 11.04 -7.78
C TYR A 101 -7.64 9.78 -8.47
N PRO A 102 -6.41 9.33 -8.17
CA PRO A 102 -5.84 8.16 -8.84
C PRO A 102 -6.57 6.86 -8.47
N ALA A 103 -7.11 6.76 -7.25
CA ALA A 103 -7.93 5.63 -6.84
C ALA A 103 -9.21 5.52 -7.69
N THR A 104 -9.90 6.64 -7.91
CA THR A 104 -11.14 6.66 -8.71
C THR A 104 -10.87 6.26 -10.17
N ARG A 105 -9.77 6.76 -10.77
CA ARG A 105 -9.37 6.40 -12.13
C ARG A 105 -9.15 4.90 -12.29
N THR A 106 -8.45 4.27 -11.33
CA THR A 106 -8.18 2.83 -11.34
C THR A 106 -9.47 2.03 -11.22
N VAL A 107 -10.38 2.41 -10.31
CA VAL A 107 -11.68 1.72 -10.14
C VAL A 107 -12.56 1.81 -11.39
N ILE A 108 -12.55 2.95 -12.07
CA ILE A 108 -13.28 3.10 -13.34
C ILE A 108 -12.69 2.15 -14.39
N ALA A 109 -11.37 2.12 -14.54
CA ALA A 109 -10.70 1.22 -15.49
C ALA A 109 -10.95 -0.27 -15.18
N MET A 110 -11.01 -0.64 -13.90
CA MET A 110 -11.31 -2.02 -13.48
C MET A 110 -12.73 -2.47 -13.83
N LYS A 111 -13.67 -1.54 -13.95
CA LYS A 111 -15.08 -1.83 -14.23
C LYS A 111 -15.40 -1.78 -15.71
N ASP A 112 -14.45 -1.38 -16.56
CA ASP A 112 -14.65 -1.40 -17.99
C ASP A 112 -14.52 -2.83 -18.52
N THR A 113 -15.63 -3.39 -18.99
CA THR A 113 -15.71 -4.73 -19.58
C THR A 113 -16.17 -4.67 -21.05
N SER A 114 -16.02 -3.51 -21.68
CA SER A 114 -16.44 -3.27 -23.06
C SER A 114 -15.49 -3.99 -24.02
N ASP A 115 -16.03 -4.43 -25.16
CA ASP A 115 -15.28 -4.98 -26.29
C ASP A 115 -14.25 -6.09 -25.94
N PRO A 116 -14.67 -7.20 -25.30
CA PRO A 116 -13.75 -8.28 -25.00
C PRO A 116 -13.34 -9.07 -26.26
N ASP A 117 -12.04 -9.33 -26.41
CA ASP A 117 -11.50 -10.23 -27.45
C ASP A 117 -11.93 -11.69 -27.24
N ILE A 118 -12.02 -12.12 -25.97
CA ILE A 118 -12.41 -13.47 -25.56
C ILE A 118 -13.41 -13.39 -24.40
N THR A 119 -14.49 -14.16 -24.48
CA THR A 119 -15.50 -14.29 -23.43
C THR A 119 -15.47 -15.69 -22.83
N ILE A 120 -15.03 -15.81 -21.57
CA ILE A 120 -14.99 -17.06 -20.83
C ILE A 120 -16.01 -17.02 -19.69
N LYS A 121 -16.87 -18.04 -19.60
CA LYS A 121 -17.75 -18.24 -18.46
C LYS A 121 -17.11 -19.23 -17.49
N ALA A 122 -16.76 -18.76 -16.30
CA ALA A 122 -16.31 -19.59 -15.19
C ALA A 122 -17.50 -19.99 -14.29
N THR A 123 -17.70 -21.30 -14.07
CA THR A 123 -18.74 -21.84 -13.18
C THR A 123 -18.08 -22.53 -12.00
N GLY A 124 -18.42 -22.09 -10.78
CA GLY A 124 -17.95 -22.73 -9.55
C GLY A 124 -18.74 -24.00 -9.24
N TYR A 125 -18.03 -25.11 -9.06
CA TYR A 125 -18.55 -26.38 -8.54
C TYR A 125 -17.90 -26.67 -7.18
N GLN A 126 -18.40 -27.69 -6.47
CA GLN A 126 -17.80 -28.11 -5.21
C GLN A 126 -16.34 -28.58 -5.44
N TRP A 127 -15.38 -27.77 -4.98
CA TRP A 127 -13.92 -27.94 -5.16
C TRP A 127 -13.42 -28.06 -6.60
N LYS A 128 -14.17 -27.54 -7.58
CA LYS A 128 -13.79 -27.56 -9.01
C LYS A 128 -14.27 -26.29 -9.70
N TRP A 129 -13.65 -25.97 -10.83
CA TRP A 129 -14.04 -24.85 -11.69
C TRP A 129 -14.30 -25.35 -13.10
N GLY A 130 -15.47 -25.05 -13.67
CA GLY A 130 -15.76 -25.28 -15.08
C GLY A 130 -15.52 -24.02 -15.90
N TYR A 131 -14.95 -24.16 -17.08
CA TYR A 131 -14.70 -23.05 -18.00
C TYR A 131 -15.35 -23.35 -19.35
N ASP A 132 -16.21 -22.43 -19.79
CA ASP A 132 -16.86 -22.46 -21.10
C ASP A 132 -16.37 -21.26 -21.93
N TYR A 133 -15.75 -21.52 -23.08
CA TYR A 133 -15.30 -20.48 -24.01
C TYR A 133 -16.47 -20.13 -24.94
N LEU A 134 -17.08 -18.97 -24.69
CA LEU A 134 -18.34 -18.56 -25.34
C LEU A 134 -18.13 -17.81 -26.66
N LYS A 135 -17.05 -17.03 -26.76
CA LYS A 135 -16.73 -16.21 -27.93
C LYS A 135 -15.23 -15.93 -27.96
N GLY A 136 -14.62 -15.94 -29.14
CA GLY A 136 -13.20 -15.63 -29.34
C GLY A 136 -12.35 -16.88 -29.57
N GLU A 137 -11.05 -16.77 -29.32
CA GLU A 137 -10.12 -17.90 -29.48
C GLU A 137 -10.51 -19.07 -28.55
N GLY A 138 -10.65 -20.27 -29.11
CA GLY A 138 -11.09 -21.46 -28.35
C GLY A 138 -12.61 -21.59 -28.18
N GLU A 139 -13.42 -20.86 -28.95
CA GLU A 139 -14.88 -20.98 -28.91
C GLU A 139 -15.37 -22.43 -29.02
N GLY A 140 -16.29 -22.82 -28.14
CA GLY A 140 -16.83 -24.18 -28.04
C GLY A 140 -16.00 -25.13 -27.16
N ILE A 141 -14.80 -24.74 -26.71
CA ILE A 141 -14.03 -25.51 -25.73
C ILE A 141 -14.72 -25.43 -24.36
N ARG A 142 -14.88 -26.60 -23.74
CA ARG A 142 -15.47 -26.75 -22.40
C ARG A 142 -14.69 -27.78 -21.62
N PHE A 143 -14.26 -27.42 -20.41
CA PHE A 143 -13.57 -28.37 -19.53
C PHE A 143 -13.79 -28.03 -18.06
N VAL A 144 -13.51 -29.02 -17.19
CA VAL A 144 -13.54 -28.86 -15.73
C VAL A 144 -12.12 -28.98 -15.21
N SER A 145 -11.67 -27.95 -14.51
CA SER A 145 -10.46 -27.94 -13.70
C SER A 145 -10.77 -28.46 -12.31
N ALA A 146 -10.23 -29.63 -11.98
CA ALA A 146 -10.17 -30.13 -10.62
C ALA A 146 -8.74 -29.93 -10.12
N LEU A 147 -8.56 -29.45 -8.89
CA LEU A 147 -7.28 -29.66 -8.22
C LEU A 147 -7.10 -31.17 -8.16
N SER A 148 -6.02 -31.70 -8.74
CA SER A 148 -5.62 -33.07 -8.44
C SER A 148 -5.21 -33.07 -6.96
N THR A 149 -6.15 -33.36 -6.06
CA THR A 149 -5.79 -33.88 -4.75
C THR A 149 -4.90 -35.11 -5.00
N PRO A 150 -3.76 -35.26 -4.31
CA PRO A 150 -2.92 -36.45 -4.44
C PRO A 150 -3.71 -37.76 -4.27
#